data_AF-A0A0B0I8Z5-F1
#
_entry.id   AF-A0A0B0I8Z5-F1
#
_cell.length_a   1.000
_cell.length_b   1.000
_cell.length_c   1.000
_cell.angle_alpha   90.00
_cell.angle_beta   90.00
_cell.angle_gamma   90.00
#
_symmetry.space_group_name_H-M   'P 1'
#
loop_
_entity.id
_entity.type
_entity.pdbx_description
1 polymer ?
#
loop_
_entity_poly.entity_id
_entity_poly.type
_entity_poly.pdbx_seq_one_letter_code
_entity_poly.pdbx_strand_id
1 'polypeptide(L)'
;EMDTAIYFGLSTPSMIGTWKKAFLENGVEGLDRAKGRSPMSDKAKNKKNRCTEKEMTYEQKLVRENELLRLEVEYLKKLRAFQMDPEGYLEKHKQRYHSNSKKSSN
;
A
#
# COMPACT_ATOMS: atom_id res chain seq x y z
N GLU A 1 7.96 -23.59 22.12
CA GLU A 1 8.38 -22.22 22.50
C GLU A 1 9.60 -22.24 23.42
N MET A 2 9.70 -23.13 24.41
CA MET A 2 10.91 -23.25 25.24
C MET A 2 12.15 -23.69 24.48
N ASP A 3 12.08 -24.75 23.67
CA ASP A 3 13.24 -25.24 22.91
C ASP A 3 13.80 -24.19 21.95
N THR A 4 12.91 -23.43 21.30
CA THR A 4 13.28 -22.27 20.48
C THR A 4 13.92 -21.16 21.31
N ALA A 5 13.42 -20.87 22.51
CA ALA A 5 14.03 -19.86 23.37
C ALA A 5 15.44 -20.26 23.82
N ILE A 6 15.64 -21.53 24.17
CA ILE A 6 16.95 -22.08 24.54
C ILE A 6 17.90 -22.03 23.34
N TYR A 7 17.45 -22.45 22.17
CA TYR A 7 18.23 -22.42 20.93
C TYR A 7 18.72 -21.00 20.57
N PHE A 8 17.86 -19.99 20.74
CA PHE A 8 18.19 -18.59 20.46
C PHE A 8 18.77 -17.83 21.66
N GLY A 9 19.05 -18.50 22.79
CA GLY A 9 19.59 -17.86 24.00
C GLY A 9 18.67 -16.81 24.63
N LEU A 10 17.35 -16.92 24.40
CA LEU A 10 16.36 -16.00 24.93
C LEU A 10 15.98 -16.39 26.37
N SER A 11 16.19 -15.46 27.30
CA SER A 11 15.83 -15.65 28.72
C SER A 11 14.32 -15.75 28.96
N THR A 12 13.49 -15.28 28.03
CA THR A 12 12.04 -15.17 28.20
C THR A 12 11.30 -15.92 27.10
N PRO A 13 10.95 -17.21 27.31
CA PRO A 13 10.22 -18.01 26.32
C PRO A 13 8.85 -17.43 25.95
N SER A 14 8.17 -16.74 26.88
CA SER A 14 6.87 -16.11 26.64
C SER A 14 6.91 -14.96 25.62
N MET A 15 8.10 -14.38 25.38
CA MET A 15 8.30 -13.36 24.36
C MET A 15 8.07 -13.93 22.96
N ILE A 16 8.43 -15.19 22.73
CA ILE A 16 8.23 -15.88 21.44
C ILE A 16 6.74 -16.04 21.14
N GLY A 17 5.94 -16.48 22.12
CA GLY A 17 4.49 -16.60 21.95
C GLY A 17 3.83 -15.24 21.65
N THR A 18 4.31 -14.17 22.30
CA THR A 18 3.83 -12.80 22.04
C THR A 18 4.16 -12.33 20.62
N TRP A 19 5.39 -12.58 20.15
CA TRP A 19 5.82 -12.26 18.79
C TRP A 19 5.06 -13.07 17.75
N LYS A 20 4.88 -14.37 17.99
CA LYS A 20 4.10 -15.27 17.13
C LYS A 20 2.66 -14.76 16.98
N LYS A 21 2.01 -14.38 18.09
CA LYS A 21 0.66 -13.80 18.05
C LYS A 21 0.63 -12.49 17.26
N ALA A 22 1.55 -11.57 17.54
CA ALA A 22 1.61 -10.29 16.86
C ALA A 22 1.84 -10.43 15.34
N PHE A 23 2.67 -11.39 14.94
CA PHE A 23 2.94 -11.71 13.55
C PHE A 23 1.73 -12.34 12.84
N LEU A 24 0.99 -13.22 13.50
CA LEU A 24 -0.23 -13.81 12.93
C LEU A 24 -1.35 -12.77 12.76
N GLU A 25 -1.44 -11.79 13.66
CA GLU A 25 -2.49 -10.77 13.62
C GLU A 25 -2.19 -9.63 12.64
N ASN A 26 -0.96 -9.10 12.62
CA ASN A 26 -0.62 -7.88 11.88
C ASN A 26 0.61 -8.04 10.97
N GLY A 27 1.03 -9.29 10.69
CA GLY A 27 2.19 -9.56 9.86
C GLY A 27 3.50 -9.00 10.43
N VAL A 28 4.42 -8.63 9.54
CA VAL A 28 5.74 -8.08 9.91
C VAL A 28 5.59 -6.73 10.63
N GLU A 29 4.59 -5.92 10.26
CA GLU A 29 4.30 -4.63 10.91
C GLU A 29 3.89 -4.80 12.37
N GLY A 30 3.27 -5.93 12.74
CA GLY A 30 2.93 -6.26 14.13
C GLY A 30 4.13 -6.47 15.04
N LEU A 31 5.29 -6.79 14.47
CA LEU A 31 6.53 -7.00 15.21
C LEU A 31 7.32 -5.68 15.40
N ASP A 32 7.11 -4.71 14.52
CA ASP A 32 7.72 -3.38 14.59
C ASP A 32 6.98 -2.49 15.58
N ARG A 33 7.26 -2.67 16.87
CA ARG A 33 6.71 -1.80 17.92
C ARG A 33 7.54 -0.52 18.03
N ALA A 34 6.87 0.63 17.96
CA ALA A 34 7.49 1.93 18.21
C ALA A 34 8.26 1.91 19.54
N LYS A 35 9.59 2.11 19.46
CA LYS A 35 10.48 2.10 20.62
C LYS A 35 10.25 3.35 21.46
N GLY A 36 9.86 3.16 22.72
CA GLY A 36 9.73 4.25 23.70
C GLY A 36 8.35 4.34 24.34
N ARG A 37 8.17 5.35 25.22
CA ARG A 37 6.90 5.63 25.87
C ARG A 37 5.92 6.19 24.83
N SER A 38 4.71 5.63 24.77
CA SER A 38 3.66 6.16 23.91
C SER A 38 3.46 7.66 24.18
N PRO A 39 3.36 8.51 23.14
CA PRO A 39 3.14 9.93 23.33
C PRO A 39 1.86 10.16 24.14
N MET A 40 1.92 11.07 25.10
CA MET A 40 0.77 11.41 25.93
C MET A 40 -0.30 12.01 25.02
N SER A 41 -1.39 11.27 24.78
CA SER A 41 -2.38 11.69 23.79
C SER A 41 -3.34 12.71 24.35
N ASP A 42 -3.56 13.81 23.64
CA ASP A 42 -4.84 14.51 23.69
C ASP A 42 -5.92 13.56 23.18
N LYS A 43 -6.80 13.13 24.09
CA LYS A 43 -7.86 12.13 23.85
C LYS A 43 -8.76 12.48 22.66
N ALA A 44 -8.78 13.75 22.25
CA ALA A 44 -9.50 14.26 21.08
C ALA A 44 -8.84 13.94 19.73
N LYS A 45 -7.50 13.92 19.62
CA LYS A 45 -6.78 13.69 18.34
C LYS A 45 -6.66 12.20 17.98
N ASN A 46 -6.56 11.33 18.98
CA ASN A 46 -6.42 9.88 18.80
C ASN A 46 -7.71 9.14 18.40
N LYS A 47 -8.86 9.83 18.30
CA LYS A 47 -10.07 9.24 17.72
C LYS A 47 -10.07 9.34 16.19
N LYS A 48 -9.35 10.31 15.62
CA LYS A 48 -9.29 10.53 14.16
C LYS A 48 -8.25 9.61 13.49
N ASN A 49 -7.16 9.31 14.19
CA ASN A 49 -6.09 8.41 13.71
C ASN A 49 -6.38 6.93 14.00
N ARG A 50 -7.44 6.65 14.76
CA ARG A 50 -8.11 5.34 14.85
C ARG A 50 -9.31 5.26 13.88
N CYS A 51 -9.25 5.96 12.75
CA CYS A 51 -9.80 5.38 11.54
C CYS A 51 -8.92 4.16 11.25
N THR A 52 -9.14 3.04 11.95
CA THR A 52 -9.78 1.90 11.31
C THR A 52 -9.27 1.84 9.88
N GLU A 53 -8.22 1.06 9.69
CA GLU A 53 -8.17 0.15 8.55
C GLU A 53 -9.56 -0.52 8.52
N LYS A 54 -10.54 0.17 7.94
CA LYS A 54 -11.88 -0.33 7.79
C LYS A 54 -11.65 -1.51 6.89
N GLU A 55 -11.83 -2.72 7.41
CA GLU A 55 -11.87 -3.92 6.61
C GLU A 55 -12.76 -3.60 5.42
N MET A 56 -12.12 -3.42 4.25
CA MET A 56 -12.87 -3.01 3.07
C MET A 56 -13.91 -4.08 2.84
N THR A 57 -15.17 -3.66 2.69
CA THR A 57 -16.24 -4.58 2.34
C THR A 57 -15.84 -5.35 1.08
N TYR A 58 -16.34 -6.58 0.93
CA TYR A 58 -16.00 -7.42 -0.23
C TYR A 58 -16.20 -6.67 -1.56
N GLU A 59 -17.29 -5.90 -1.67
CA GLU A 59 -17.58 -5.06 -2.83
C GLU A 59 -16.53 -3.98 -3.08
N GLN A 60 -16.07 -3.28 -2.03
CA GLN A 60 -15.04 -2.25 -2.16
C GLN A 60 -13.69 -2.84 -2.59
N LYS A 61 -13.33 -4.03 -2.09
CA LYS A 61 -12.14 -4.76 -2.55
C LYS A 61 -12.25 -5.09 -4.03
N LEU A 62 -13.40 -5.62 -4.44
CA LEU A 62 -13.66 -6.00 -5.82
C LEU A 62 -13.65 -4.80 -6.77
N VAL A 63 -14.20 -3.65 -6.36
CA VAL A 63 -14.16 -2.40 -7.14
C VAL A 63 -12.72 -1.93 -7.32
N ARG A 64 -11.92 -1.93 -6.26
CA ARG A 64 -10.50 -1.54 -6.33
C ARG A 64 -9.71 -2.47 -7.25
N GLU A 65 -9.93 -3.78 -7.14
CA GLU A 65 -9.30 -4.76 -8.01
C GLU A 65 -9.73 -4.57 -9.47
N ASN A 66 -11.01 -4.31 -9.73
CA ASN A 66 -11.50 -4.04 -11.08
C ASN A 66 -10.87 -2.78 -11.67
N GLU A 67 -10.72 -1.72 -10.87
CA GLU A 67 -10.04 -0.50 -11.27
C GLU A 67 -8.57 -0.76 -11.61
N LEU A 68 -7.85 -1.51 -10.76
CA LEU A 68 -6.47 -1.91 -11.02
C LEU A 68 -6.34 -2.71 -12.32
N LEU A 69 -7.22 -3.70 -12.54
CA LEU A 69 -7.24 -4.51 -13.75
C LEU A 69 -7.55 -3.66 -15.00
N ARG A 70 -8.44 -2.67 -14.90
CA ARG A 70 -8.72 -1.76 -16.02
C ARG A 70 -7.48 -0.94 -16.40
N LEU A 71 -6.74 -0.45 -15.41
CA LEU A 71 -5.49 0.29 -15.64
C LEU A 71 -4.43 -0.60 -16.28
N GLU A 72 -4.28 -1.83 -15.80
CA GLU A 72 -3.33 -2.80 -16.37
C GLU A 72 -3.69 -3.14 -17.82
N VAL A 73 -4.96 -3.42 -18.10
CA VAL A 73 -5.44 -3.69 -19.47
C VAL A 73 -5.21 -2.49 -20.38
N GLU A 74 -5.48 -1.27 -19.92
CA GLU A 74 -5.16 -0.05 -20.67
C GLU A 74 -3.66 0.08 -20.96
N TYR A 75 -2.83 -0.17 -19.96
CA TYR A 75 -1.37 -0.11 -20.09
C TYR A 75 -0.86 -1.13 -21.12
N LEU A 76 -1.33 -2.38 -21.05
CA LEU A 76 -0.95 -3.42 -22.00
C LEU A 76 -1.43 -3.10 -23.42
N LYS A 77 -2.60 -2.49 -23.59
CA LYS A 77 -3.07 -2.00 -24.90
C LYS A 77 -2.15 -0.91 -25.45
N LYS A 78 -1.75 0.05 -24.61
CA LYS A 78 -0.79 1.11 -24.97
C LYS A 78 0.57 0.53 -25.37
N LEU A 79 1.07 -0.43 -24.59
CA LEU A 79 2.32 -1.12 -24.86
C LEU A 79 2.28 -1.91 -26.17
N ARG A 80 1.21 -2.67 -26.42
CA ARG A 80 1.01 -3.41 -27.67
C ARG A 80 0.96 -2.46 -28.87
N ALA A 81 0.24 -1.35 -28.75
CA ALA A 81 0.16 -0.35 -29.80
C ALA A 81 1.52 0.29 -30.09
N PHE A 82 2.34 0.52 -29.06
CA PHE A 82 3.71 1.02 -29.20
C PHE A 82 4.63 0.00 -29.88
N GLN A 83 4.52 -1.29 -29.54
CA GLN A 83 5.31 -2.34 -30.20
C GLN A 83 4.95 -2.53 -31.66
N MET A 84 3.68 -2.35 -32.03
CA MET A 84 3.20 -2.52 -33.41
C MET A 84 3.62 -1.34 -34.31
N ASP A 85 3.59 -0.11 -33.80
CA ASP A 85 3.97 1.09 -34.53
C ASP A 85 4.58 2.14 -33.56
N PRO A 86 5.90 2.09 -33.33
CA PRO A 86 6.57 2.95 -32.36
C PRO A 86 6.59 4.42 -32.80
N GLU A 87 6.93 4.70 -34.07
CA GLU A 87 6.94 6.08 -34.62
C GLU A 87 5.55 6.73 -34.57
N GLY A 88 4.51 6.07 -35.09
CA GLY A 88 3.16 6.62 -35.11
C GLY A 88 2.54 6.70 -33.72
N TYR A 89 2.93 5.79 -32.81
CA TYR A 89 2.53 5.87 -31.41
C TYR A 89 3.16 7.08 -30.69
N LEU A 90 4.44 7.38 -30.92
CA LEU A 90 5.07 8.55 -30.30
C LEU A 90 4.49 9.85 -30.85
N GLU A 91 4.25 9.93 -32.16
CA GLU A 91 3.78 11.16 -32.80
C GLU A 91 2.40 11.60 -32.28
N LYS A 92 1.44 10.68 -32.17
CA LYS A 92 0.11 10.98 -31.60
C LYS A 92 0.14 11.45 -30.14
N HIS A 93 1.15 11.03 -29.37
CA HIS A 93 1.30 11.40 -27.96
C HIS A 93 2.12 12.68 -27.76
N LYS A 94 3.07 13.01 -28.67
CA LYS A 94 3.80 14.29 -28.66
C LYS A 94 2.86 15.49 -28.83
N GLN A 95 1.86 15.39 -29.69
CA GLN A 95 0.92 16.48 -29.96
C GLN A 95 0.07 16.84 -28.72
N ARG A 96 -0.30 15.86 -27.88
CA ARG A 96 -1.15 16.10 -26.70
C ARG A 96 -0.48 16.92 -25.59
N TYR A 97 0.85 16.93 -25.49
CA TYR A 97 1.55 17.69 -24.44
C TYR A 97 1.70 19.18 -24.77
N HIS A 98 1.55 19.58 -26.03
CA HIS A 98 1.84 20.95 -26.49
C HIS A 98 0.58 21.84 -26.63
N SER A 99 -0.63 21.31 -26.43
CA SER A 99 -1.88 22.02 -26.75
C SER A 99 -2.58 22.72 -25.57
N ASN A 100 -2.02 22.70 -24.36
CA ASN A 100 -2.76 23.13 -23.16
C ASN A 100 -2.35 24.54 -22.65
N SER A 101 -1.40 25.23 -23.29
CA SER A 101 -0.76 26.42 -22.71
C SER A 101 -1.37 27.79 -23.11
N LYS A 102 -2.37 27.84 -23.99
CA LYS A 102 -3.06 29.09 -24.32
C LYS A 102 -4.44 29.17 -23.67
N LYS A 103 -4.46 29.37 -22.35
CA LYS A 103 -5.59 30.05 -21.71
C LYS A 103 -5.45 31.54 -22.02
N SER A 104 -6.40 32.09 -22.78
CA SER A 104 -6.51 33.52 -23.03
C SER A 104 -6.62 34.26 -21.71
N SER A 105 -5.66 35.16 -21.45
CA SER A 105 -5.87 36.29 -20.54
C SER A 105 -6.97 37.17 -21.12
N ASN A 106 -7.88 37.62 -20.25
CA ASN A 106 -8.77 38.76 -20.53
C ASN A 106 -7.96 39.99 -20.97
#